data_AF-A0A7J7IBG3-F1
#
_entry.id   AF-A0A7J7IBG3-F1
#
_cell.length_a   1.000
_cell.length_b   1.000
_cell.length_c   1.000
_cell.angle_alpha   90.00
_cell.angle_beta   90.00
_cell.angle_gamma   90.00
#
_symmetry.space_group_name_H-M   'P 1'
#
loop_
_entity.id
_entity.type
_entity.pdbx_description
1 polymer ?
#
loop_
_entity_poly.entity_id
_entity_poly.type
_entity_poly.pdbx_seq_one_letter_code
_entity_poly.pdbx_strand_id
1 'polypeptide(L)'
;MRKMTSTNSDVFEDIKLFELRVKLRQQADKIQRDLRLGHRLIHAEELSAMNRVLHALGYLDENNQLSSKGRVCCEISAANELVLTESIFEGIFRDLPETVIPTILSGFVLDEKSKEGNNIMPNDEELREYFQKVQQGIHGVVKRIMRVQREAGLHGDDICEEPNWDPNVMSSMYAWCRGQPVR
;
A
#
# COMPACT_ATOMS: atom_id res chain seq x y z
N MET A 1 52.32 -17.93 35.95
CA MET A 1 52.27 -19.35 36.36
C MET A 1 50.83 -19.87 36.20
N ARG A 2 50.49 -20.43 35.03
CA ARG A 2 49.45 -21.46 34.84
C ARG A 2 50.04 -22.39 33.79
N LYS A 3 50.57 -23.54 34.21
CA LYS A 3 51.03 -24.58 33.28
C LYS A 3 49.77 -25.18 32.66
N MET A 4 49.51 -24.89 31.39
CA MET A 4 48.54 -25.64 30.60
C MET A 4 49.19 -26.98 30.24
N THR A 5 48.93 -28.00 31.04
CA THR A 5 49.11 -29.39 30.62
C THR A 5 47.74 -29.88 30.18
N SER A 6 47.36 -29.64 28.92
CA SER A 6 46.18 -30.28 28.35
C SER A 6 46.51 -31.76 28.17
N THR A 7 45.79 -32.63 28.86
CA THR A 7 45.83 -34.08 28.61
C THR A 7 45.31 -34.37 27.19
N ASN A 8 45.79 -35.44 26.55
CA ASN A 8 45.31 -35.86 25.21
C ASN A 8 43.77 -35.85 25.07
N SER A 9 43.05 -36.09 26.16
CA SER A 9 41.58 -36.01 26.26
C SER A 9 41.00 -34.62 25.92
N ASP A 10 41.62 -33.52 26.36
CA ASP A 10 41.15 -32.14 26.07
C ASP A 10 41.23 -31.83 24.57
N VAL A 11 42.30 -32.31 23.92
CA VAL A 11 42.52 -32.11 22.49
C VAL A 11 41.45 -32.84 21.66
N PHE A 12 41.06 -34.05 22.06
CA PHE A 12 39.98 -34.79 21.39
C PHE A 12 38.61 -34.09 21.56
N GLU A 13 38.37 -33.46 22.71
CA GLU A 13 37.13 -32.73 22.98
C GLU A 13 37.06 -31.41 22.20
N ASP A 14 38.19 -30.69 22.12
CA ASP A 14 38.33 -29.50 21.27
C ASP A 14 38.14 -29.82 19.78
N ILE A 15 38.64 -30.96 19.30
CA ILE A 15 38.42 -31.43 17.91
C ILE A 15 36.93 -31.68 17.66
N LYS A 16 36.23 -32.35 18.59
CA LYS A 16 34.78 -32.57 18.47
C LYS A 16 33.98 -31.27 18.46
N LEU A 17 34.36 -30.31 19.31
CA LEU A 17 33.75 -28.97 19.35
C LEU A 17 34.00 -28.20 18.04
N PHE A 18 35.21 -28.31 17.48
CA PHE A 18 35.54 -27.70 16.19
C PHE A 18 34.72 -28.33 15.05
N GLU A 19 34.63 -29.67 14.98
CA GLU A 19 33.78 -30.36 14.00
C GLU A 19 32.31 -29.94 14.11
N LEU A 20 31.79 -29.83 15.33
CA LEU A 20 30.42 -29.36 15.57
C LEU A 20 30.25 -27.92 15.11
N ARG A 21 31.20 -27.03 15.41
CA ARG A 21 31.18 -25.63 14.97
C ARG A 21 31.20 -25.52 13.44
N VAL A 22 31.99 -26.33 12.76
CA VAL A 22 32.04 -26.38 11.29
C VAL A 22 30.70 -26.88 10.73
N LYS A 23 30.12 -27.95 11.29
CA LYS A 23 28.79 -28.45 10.90
C LYS A 23 27.69 -27.40 11.09
N LEU A 24 27.65 -26.73 12.24
CA LEU A 24 26.69 -25.67 12.53
C LEU A 24 26.87 -24.47 11.58
N ARG A 25 28.11 -24.08 11.26
CA ARG A 25 28.38 -23.05 10.23
C ARG A 25 27.87 -23.45 8.86
N GLN A 26 28.14 -24.68 8.42
CA GLN A 26 27.62 -25.17 7.14
C GLN A 26 26.09 -25.17 7.10
N GLN A 27 25.44 -25.54 8.21
CA GLN A 27 23.98 -25.47 8.34
C GLN A 27 23.47 -24.02 8.29
N ALA A 28 24.11 -23.10 9.03
CA ALA A 28 23.75 -21.69 9.01
C ALA A 28 23.92 -21.08 7.62
N ASP A 29 25.03 -21.37 6.93
CA ASP A 29 25.29 -20.91 5.57
C ASP A 29 24.25 -21.47 4.59
N LYS A 30 23.85 -22.74 4.75
CA LYS A 30 22.80 -23.35 3.94
C LYS A 30 21.46 -22.65 4.17
N ILE A 31 21.04 -22.50 5.43
CA ILE A 31 19.79 -21.82 5.80
C ILE A 31 19.79 -20.37 5.29
N GLN A 32 20.91 -19.66 5.38
CA GLN A 32 21.02 -18.28 4.91
C GLN A 32 20.90 -18.19 3.38
N ARG A 33 21.44 -19.16 2.63
CA ARG A 33 21.25 -19.23 1.17
C ARG A 33 19.79 -19.52 0.83
N ASP A 34 19.19 -20.50 1.49
CA ASP A 34 17.80 -20.89 1.25
C ASP A 34 16.84 -19.73 1.54
N LEU A 35 17.07 -18.99 2.64
CA LEU A 35 16.32 -17.76 2.96
C LEU A 35 16.47 -16.67 1.88
N ARG A 36 17.70 -16.42 1.40
CA ARG A 36 17.93 -15.43 0.34
C ARG A 36 17.23 -15.79 -0.96
N LEU A 37 17.19 -17.08 -1.32
CA LEU A 37 16.49 -17.56 -2.49
C LEU A 37 14.97 -17.42 -2.32
N GLY A 38 14.43 -17.85 -1.18
CA GLY A 38 13.02 -17.70 -0.85
C GLY A 38 12.56 -16.23 -0.91
N HIS A 39 13.34 -15.32 -0.31
CA HIS A 39 13.02 -13.89 -0.30
C HIS A 39 12.98 -13.30 -1.72
N ARG A 40 13.92 -13.69 -2.61
CA ARG A 40 13.90 -13.22 -4.01
C ARG A 40 12.70 -13.75 -4.80
N LEU A 41 12.30 -14.99 -4.56
CA LEU A 41 11.17 -15.60 -5.26
C LEU A 41 9.86 -14.91 -4.88
N ILE A 42 9.65 -14.65 -3.59
CA ILE A 42 8.47 -13.93 -3.09
C ILE A 42 8.33 -12.56 -3.78
N HIS A 43 9.40 -11.75 -3.79
CA HIS A 43 9.39 -10.45 -4.48
C HIS A 43 9.10 -10.56 -5.99
N ALA A 44 9.60 -11.60 -6.65
CA ALA A 44 9.35 -11.82 -8.07
C ALA A 44 7.89 -12.17 -8.35
N GLU A 45 7.26 -12.96 -7.47
CA GLU A 45 5.85 -13.32 -7.57
C GLU A 45 4.93 -12.10 -7.32
N GLU A 46 5.25 -11.28 -6.33
CA GLU A 46 4.56 -10.01 -6.03
C GLU A 46 4.63 -9.05 -7.21
N LEU A 47 5.83 -8.81 -7.77
CA LEU A 47 6.00 -7.96 -8.95
C LEU A 47 5.23 -8.49 -10.17
N SER A 48 5.20 -9.81 -10.34
CA SER A 48 4.41 -10.45 -11.40
C SER A 48 2.90 -10.24 -11.19
N ALA A 49 2.43 -10.31 -9.95
CA ALA A 49 1.04 -10.02 -9.59
C ALA A 49 0.67 -8.56 -9.82
N MET A 50 1.51 -7.62 -9.40
CA MET A 50 1.33 -6.19 -9.66
C MET A 50 1.27 -5.88 -11.17
N ASN A 51 2.14 -6.51 -11.96
CA ASN A 51 2.12 -6.37 -13.41
C ASN A 51 0.78 -6.84 -14.01
N ARG A 52 0.25 -7.99 -13.58
CA ARG A 52 -1.08 -8.48 -13.99
C ARG A 52 -2.19 -7.46 -13.68
N VAL A 53 -2.15 -6.82 -12.50
CA VAL A 53 -3.13 -5.78 -12.13
C VAL A 53 -3.06 -4.59 -13.09
N LEU A 54 -1.85 -4.10 -13.39
CA LEU A 54 -1.67 -2.95 -14.29
C LEU A 54 -2.16 -3.24 -15.71
N HIS A 55 -1.96 -4.46 -16.22
CA HIS A 55 -2.56 -4.89 -17.49
C HIS A 55 -4.08 -4.99 -17.41
N ALA A 56 -4.61 -5.65 -16.38
CA ALA A 56 -6.05 -5.87 -16.21
C ALA A 56 -6.85 -4.56 -16.05
N LEU A 57 -6.26 -3.53 -15.44
CA LEU A 57 -6.87 -2.21 -15.31
C LEU A 57 -6.57 -1.26 -16.50
N GLY A 58 -5.77 -1.70 -17.48
CA GLY A 58 -5.46 -0.95 -18.69
C GLY A 58 -4.45 0.18 -18.51
N TYR A 59 -3.56 0.10 -17.51
CA TYR A 59 -2.41 1.02 -17.36
C TYR A 59 -1.27 0.66 -18.31
N LEU A 60 -1.15 -0.63 -18.64
CA LEU A 60 -0.24 -1.18 -19.64
C LEU A 60 -1.03 -1.85 -20.77
N ASP A 61 -0.51 -1.75 -22.00
CA ASP A 61 -0.98 -2.54 -23.13
C ASP A 61 -0.25 -3.89 -23.23
N GLU A 62 -0.67 -4.75 -24.17
CA GLU A 62 -0.09 -6.09 -24.39
C GLU A 62 1.43 -6.07 -24.66
N ASN A 63 1.97 -4.94 -25.13
CA ASN A 63 3.39 -4.74 -25.41
C ASN A 63 4.14 -4.11 -24.22
N ASN A 64 3.52 -4.01 -23.04
CA ASN A 64 4.02 -3.31 -21.86
C ASN A 64 4.28 -1.82 -22.07
N GLN A 65 3.54 -1.17 -22.98
CA GLN A 65 3.61 0.29 -23.15
C GLN A 65 2.56 0.98 -22.27
N LEU A 66 2.92 2.15 -21.73
CA LEU A 66 2.03 2.95 -20.91
C LEU A 66 0.87 3.51 -21.74
N SER A 67 -0.36 3.23 -21.28
CA SER A 67 -1.56 3.88 -21.80
C SER A 67 -1.66 5.34 -21.31
N SER A 68 -2.66 6.08 -21.80
CA SER A 68 -2.95 7.43 -21.26
C SER A 68 -3.28 7.39 -19.77
N LYS A 69 -4.02 6.38 -19.33
CA LYS A 69 -4.32 6.12 -17.92
C LYS A 69 -3.04 5.84 -17.13
N GLY A 70 -2.16 5.00 -17.68
CA GLY A 70 -0.81 4.75 -17.14
C GLY A 70 -0.02 6.03 -16.89
N ARG A 71 0.02 6.92 -17.89
CA ARG A 71 0.74 8.20 -17.79
C ARG A 71 0.17 9.13 -16.73
N VAL A 72 -1.16 9.25 -16.65
CA VAL A 72 -1.81 10.08 -15.62
C VAL A 72 -1.51 9.54 -14.22
N CYS A 73 -1.53 8.22 -14.06
CA CYS A 73 -1.21 7.57 -12.78
C CYS A 73 0.20 7.90 -12.29
N CYS A 74 1.18 7.93 -13.19
CA CYS A 74 2.57 8.23 -12.84
C CYS A 74 2.78 9.65 -12.29
N GLU A 75 1.83 10.56 -12.49
CA GLU A 75 1.89 11.93 -11.97
C GLU A 75 1.30 12.06 -10.54
N ILE A 76 0.70 10.99 -10.02
CA ILE A 76 0.15 10.95 -8.67
C ILE A 76 1.18 10.25 -7.78
N SER A 77 1.55 10.86 -6.65
CA SER A 77 2.55 10.30 -5.72
C SER A 77 2.20 10.50 -4.24
N ALA A 78 1.11 11.20 -3.94
CA ALA A 78 0.74 11.64 -2.59
C ALA A 78 -0.56 10.97 -2.10
N ALA A 79 -1.07 9.99 -2.85
CA ALA A 79 -2.37 9.36 -2.64
C ALA A 79 -2.34 7.95 -3.22
N ASN A 80 -3.37 7.13 -2.94
CA ASN A 80 -3.57 5.89 -3.67
C ASN A 80 -3.80 6.17 -5.17
N GLU A 81 -2.76 5.96 -5.97
CA GLU A 81 -2.67 6.41 -7.35
C GLU A 81 -3.70 5.70 -8.24
N LEU A 82 -3.92 4.40 -7.99
CA LEU A 82 -4.89 3.60 -8.75
C LEU A 82 -6.32 4.07 -8.48
N VAL A 83 -6.72 4.21 -7.21
CA VAL A 83 -8.07 4.62 -6.85
C VAL A 83 -8.36 6.03 -7.37
N LEU A 84 -7.43 6.97 -7.21
CA LEU A 84 -7.62 8.34 -7.66
C LEU A 84 -7.67 8.42 -9.20
N THR A 85 -6.78 7.73 -9.90
CA THR A 85 -6.77 7.70 -11.37
C THR A 85 -8.04 7.07 -11.93
N GLU A 86 -8.46 5.91 -11.43
CA GLU A 86 -9.73 5.29 -11.84
C GLU A 86 -10.92 6.23 -11.59
N SER A 87 -10.95 6.92 -10.44
CA SER A 87 -12.02 7.85 -10.10
C SER A 87 -12.09 9.06 -11.05
N ILE A 88 -10.93 9.56 -11.50
CA ILE A 88 -10.84 10.61 -12.52
C ILE A 88 -11.38 10.10 -13.86
N PHE A 89 -10.97 8.91 -14.30
CA PHE A 89 -11.38 8.33 -15.58
C PHE A 89 -12.87 7.93 -15.61
N GLU A 90 -13.46 7.55 -14.47
CA GLU A 90 -14.91 7.35 -14.36
C GLU A 90 -15.71 8.66 -14.30
N GLY A 91 -15.03 9.81 -14.18
CA GLY A 91 -15.67 11.11 -14.16
C GLY A 91 -16.40 11.41 -12.85
N ILE A 92 -16.01 10.78 -11.74
CA ILE A 92 -16.65 10.96 -10.42
C ILE A 92 -16.63 12.43 -9.98
N PHE A 93 -15.56 13.16 -10.35
CA PHE A 93 -15.37 14.56 -9.96
C PHE A 93 -15.96 15.59 -10.93
N ARG A 94 -16.62 15.16 -12.03
CA ARG A 94 -16.97 16.05 -13.16
C ARG A 94 -17.89 17.22 -12.79
N ASP A 95 -18.91 16.95 -11.97
CA ASP A 95 -19.97 17.91 -11.65
C ASP A 95 -19.88 18.38 -10.19
N LEU A 96 -18.66 18.42 -9.64
CA LEU A 96 -18.43 18.89 -8.27
C LEU A 96 -18.05 20.37 -8.25
N PRO A 97 -18.56 21.15 -7.29
CA PRO A 97 -18.10 22.52 -7.05
C PRO A 97 -16.60 22.58 -6.75
N GLU A 98 -15.93 23.67 -7.15
CA GLU A 98 -14.51 23.87 -6.86
C GLU A 98 -14.16 23.86 -5.36
N THR A 99 -15.13 24.16 -4.49
CA THR A 99 -14.98 24.11 -3.04
C THR A 99 -15.06 22.69 -2.46
N VAL A 100 -15.74 21.79 -3.17
CA VAL A 100 -15.95 20.40 -2.75
C VAL A 100 -14.77 19.52 -3.15
N ILE A 101 -14.17 19.74 -4.33
CA ILE A 101 -13.08 18.89 -4.83
C ILE A 101 -11.91 18.77 -3.82
N PRO A 102 -11.34 19.87 -3.28
CA PRO A 102 -10.25 19.78 -2.30
C PRO A 102 -10.69 19.10 -1.00
N THR A 103 -11.96 19.26 -0.63
CA THR A 103 -12.57 18.63 0.56
C THR A 103 -12.66 17.11 0.40
N ILE A 104 -12.99 16.60 -0.79
CA ILE A 104 -12.96 15.16 -1.06
C ILE A 104 -11.53 14.65 -1.09
N LEU A 105 -10.62 15.37 -1.76
CA LEU A 105 -9.23 14.98 -1.93
C LEU A 105 -8.46 14.93 -0.60
N SER A 106 -8.93 15.64 0.43
CA SER A 106 -8.33 15.54 1.77
C SER A 106 -8.34 14.10 2.32
N GLY A 107 -9.32 13.27 1.91
CA GLY A 107 -9.37 11.88 2.34
C GLY A 107 -8.34 10.96 1.66
N PHE A 108 -7.75 11.40 0.54
CA PHE A 108 -6.72 10.64 -0.16
C PHE A 108 -5.31 10.84 0.41
N VAL A 109 -5.11 11.92 1.18
CA VAL A 109 -3.81 12.33 1.72
C VAL A 109 -3.72 12.14 3.24
N LEU A 110 -4.81 11.76 3.90
CA LEU A 110 -4.89 11.63 5.35
C LEU A 110 -4.52 10.21 5.79
N ASP A 111 -3.29 10.04 6.29
CA ASP A 111 -2.81 8.76 6.83
C ASP A 111 -3.42 8.42 8.21
N GLU A 112 -3.82 9.44 8.97
CA GLU A 112 -4.37 9.26 10.32
C GLU A 112 -5.81 8.77 10.28
N LYS A 113 -6.04 7.50 10.62
CA LYS A 113 -7.40 6.95 10.76
C LYS A 113 -8.17 7.74 11.82
N SER A 114 -9.36 8.23 11.46
CA SER A 114 -10.19 9.03 12.37
C SER A 114 -10.51 8.25 13.65
N LYS A 115 -10.35 8.89 14.81
CA LYS A 115 -10.64 8.26 16.12
C LYS A 115 -12.12 7.94 16.31
N GLU A 116 -12.98 8.61 15.53
CA GLU A 116 -14.44 8.54 15.64
C GLU A 116 -15.09 7.65 14.55
N GLY A 117 -14.27 7.07 13.65
CA GLY A 117 -14.70 6.15 12.60
C GLY A 117 -15.25 6.84 11.35
N ASN A 118 -15.11 6.18 10.19
CA ASN A 118 -15.44 6.70 8.84
C ASN A 118 -16.95 6.87 8.57
N ASN A 119 -17.80 6.85 9.59
CA ASN A 119 -19.26 6.85 9.43
C ASN A 119 -19.90 8.21 9.75
N ILE A 120 -19.07 9.22 9.99
CA ILE A 120 -19.53 10.57 10.33
C ILE A 120 -19.56 11.40 9.05
N MET A 121 -20.70 12.04 8.81
CA MET A 121 -20.91 12.89 7.64
C MET A 121 -20.50 14.33 7.95
N PRO A 122 -20.10 15.12 6.94
CA PRO A 122 -19.92 16.55 7.12
C PRO A 122 -21.19 17.23 7.66
N ASN A 123 -21.01 18.28 8.46
CA ASN A 123 -22.12 19.00 9.10
C ASN A 123 -22.95 19.82 8.10
N ASP A 124 -22.31 20.30 7.03
CA ASP A 124 -22.93 21.08 5.97
C ASP A 124 -23.73 20.17 5.04
N GLU A 125 -25.01 20.51 4.81
CA GLU A 125 -25.96 19.67 4.08
C GLU A 125 -25.61 19.55 2.59
N GLU A 126 -25.16 20.64 1.96
CA GLU A 126 -24.76 20.67 0.56
C GLU A 126 -23.52 19.78 0.35
N LEU A 127 -22.51 19.94 1.22
CA LEU A 127 -21.30 19.11 1.16
C LEU A 127 -21.63 17.63 1.35
N ARG A 128 -22.59 17.30 2.22
CA ARG A 128 -23.00 15.91 2.48
C ARG A 128 -23.61 15.25 1.25
N GLU A 129 -24.45 15.96 0.49
CA GLU A 129 -25.06 15.42 -0.73
C GLU A 129 -23.99 15.08 -1.78
N TYR A 130 -23.08 16.03 -2.05
CA TYR A 130 -21.96 15.79 -2.97
C TYR A 130 -21.05 14.66 -2.48
N PHE A 131 -20.73 14.65 -1.19
CA PHE A 131 -19.88 13.62 -0.59
C PHE A 131 -20.48 12.23 -0.75
N GLN A 132 -21.77 12.04 -0.48
CA GLN A 132 -22.41 10.73 -0.61
C GLN A 132 -22.34 10.19 -2.04
N LYS A 133 -22.60 11.03 -3.04
CA LYS A 133 -22.50 10.64 -4.46
C LYS A 133 -21.08 10.22 -4.81
N VAL A 134 -20.09 10.99 -4.36
CA VAL A 134 -18.67 10.74 -4.63
C VAL A 134 -18.16 9.49 -3.90
N GLN A 135 -18.52 9.35 -2.63
CA GLN A 135 -18.16 8.21 -1.79
C GLN A 135 -18.71 6.92 -2.41
N GLN A 136 -19.96 6.90 -2.90
CA GLN A 136 -20.53 5.74 -3.57
C GLN A 136 -19.77 5.38 -4.86
N GLY A 137 -19.39 6.38 -5.67
CA GLY A 137 -18.59 6.16 -6.88
C GLY A 137 -17.22 5.58 -6.55
N ILE A 138 -16.50 6.19 -5.61
CA ILE A 138 -15.16 5.75 -5.19
C ILE A 138 -15.23 4.36 -4.56
N HIS A 139 -16.26 4.06 -3.77
CA HIS A 139 -16.49 2.74 -3.22
C HIS A 139 -16.63 1.67 -4.31
N GLY A 140 -17.31 2.00 -5.42
CA GLY A 140 -17.39 1.15 -6.60
C GLY A 140 -16.02 0.91 -7.26
N VAL A 141 -15.22 1.98 -7.39
CA VAL A 141 -13.84 1.93 -7.88
C VAL A 141 -12.98 0.99 -7.05
N VAL A 142 -12.93 1.23 -5.74
CA VAL A 142 -12.11 0.47 -4.79
C VAL A 142 -12.50 -1.01 -4.88
N LYS A 143 -13.79 -1.35 -4.80
CA LYS A 143 -14.24 -2.74 -4.93
C LYS A 143 -13.79 -3.42 -6.21
N ARG A 144 -13.80 -2.71 -7.34
CA ARG A 144 -13.33 -3.24 -8.62
C ARG A 144 -11.83 -3.46 -8.63
N ILE A 145 -11.04 -2.51 -8.13
CA ILE A 145 -9.57 -2.65 -8.01
C ILE A 145 -9.24 -3.81 -7.07
N MET A 146 -9.85 -3.88 -5.89
CA MET A 146 -9.66 -4.97 -4.92
C MET A 146 -9.95 -6.34 -5.55
N ARG A 147 -11.01 -6.43 -6.37
CA ARG A 147 -11.32 -7.68 -7.09
C ARG A 147 -10.19 -8.06 -8.02
N VAL A 148 -9.71 -7.13 -8.85
CA VAL A 148 -8.61 -7.37 -9.79
C VAL A 148 -7.31 -7.74 -9.05
N GLN A 149 -7.00 -7.08 -7.94
CA GLN A 149 -5.83 -7.39 -7.10
C GLN A 149 -5.92 -8.82 -6.54
N ARG A 150 -7.08 -9.22 -6.02
CA ARG A 150 -7.31 -10.59 -5.52
C ARG A 150 -7.21 -11.63 -6.63
N GLU A 151 -7.81 -11.36 -7.79
CA GLU A 151 -7.72 -12.23 -8.98
C GLU A 151 -6.27 -12.38 -9.47
N ALA A 152 -5.43 -11.35 -9.29
CA ALA A 152 -4.02 -11.38 -9.60
C ALA A 152 -3.15 -12.08 -8.52
N GLY A 153 -3.71 -12.41 -7.36
CA GLY A 153 -3.02 -13.10 -6.25
C GLY A 153 -2.44 -12.18 -5.18
N LEU A 154 -2.82 -10.90 -5.14
CA LEU A 154 -2.44 -9.96 -4.06
C LEU A 154 -3.41 -10.07 -2.87
N HIS A 155 -2.87 -9.99 -1.66
CA HIS A 155 -3.60 -10.21 -0.41
C HIS A 155 -3.11 -9.27 0.70
N GLY A 156 -3.91 -9.15 1.78
CA GLY A 156 -3.49 -8.38 2.96
C GLY A 156 -3.25 -6.91 2.63
N ASP A 157 -2.08 -6.41 3.03
CA ASP A 157 -1.67 -5.02 2.90
C ASP A 157 -1.42 -4.58 1.44
N ASP A 158 -1.32 -5.53 0.50
CA ASP A 158 -1.16 -5.24 -0.93
C ASP A 158 -2.47 -4.84 -1.64
N ILE A 159 -3.61 -4.95 -0.94
CA ILE A 159 -4.93 -4.60 -1.47
C ILE A 159 -5.22 -3.14 -1.17
N CYS A 160 -5.77 -2.41 -2.15
CA CYS A 160 -6.14 -1.01 -1.96
C CYS A 160 -7.20 -0.83 -0.87
N GLU A 161 -7.02 0.18 -0.03
CA GLU A 161 -8.02 0.63 0.95
C GLU A 161 -8.86 1.79 0.39
N GLU A 162 -10.00 2.04 1.03
CA GLU A 162 -10.78 3.25 0.76
C GLU A 162 -10.07 4.51 1.27
N PRO A 163 -10.28 5.67 0.63
CA PRO A 163 -9.81 6.93 1.19
C PRO A 163 -10.37 7.17 2.59
N ASN A 164 -9.57 7.82 3.43
CA ASN A 164 -9.86 8.06 4.82
C ASN A 164 -10.39 9.47 5.02
N TRP A 165 -11.72 9.60 5.04
CA TRP A 165 -12.37 10.89 5.24
C TRP A 165 -12.61 11.17 6.73
N ASP A 166 -11.86 12.15 7.26
CA ASP A 166 -12.15 12.73 8.57
C ASP A 166 -13.14 13.91 8.42
N PRO A 167 -14.31 13.87 9.07
CA PRO A 167 -15.34 14.90 8.93
C PRO A 167 -14.91 16.28 9.43
N ASN A 168 -14.02 16.35 10.43
CA ASN A 168 -13.49 17.60 10.95
C ASN A 168 -12.54 18.22 9.94
N VAL A 169 -11.65 17.41 9.36
CA VAL A 169 -10.76 17.84 8.26
C VAL A 169 -11.58 18.29 7.05
N MET A 170 -12.60 17.51 6.66
CA MET A 170 -13.46 17.88 5.54
C MET A 170 -14.21 19.19 5.80
N SER A 171 -14.81 19.36 6.98
CA SER A 171 -15.53 20.58 7.34
C SER A 171 -14.59 21.79 7.36
N SER A 172 -13.36 21.60 7.86
CA SER A 172 -12.30 22.62 7.89
C SER A 172 -11.86 23.00 6.47
N MET A 173 -11.63 22.01 5.60
CA MET A 173 -11.21 22.22 4.22
C MET A 173 -12.31 22.93 3.41
N TYR A 174 -13.57 22.56 3.64
CA TYR A 174 -14.71 23.19 2.98
C TYR A 174 -14.92 24.64 3.44
N ALA A 175 -14.75 24.93 4.73
CA ALA A 175 -14.76 26.30 5.24
C ALA A 175 -13.61 27.12 4.63
N TRP A 176 -12.39 26.56 4.59
CA TRP A 176 -11.21 27.20 4.03
C TRP A 176 -11.39 27.53 2.53
N CYS A 177 -11.91 26.60 1.73
CA CYS A 177 -12.19 26.82 0.30
C CYS A 177 -13.25 27.92 0.07
N ARG A 178 -14.14 28.16 1.04
CA ARG A 178 -15.13 29.24 1.00
C ARG A 178 -14.61 30.56 1.60
N GLY A 179 -13.34 30.65 1.96
CA GLY A 179 -12.74 31.83 2.59
C GLY A 179 -13.23 32.09 4.01
N GLN A 180 -13.80 31.08 4.67
CA GLN A 180 -14.23 31.17 6.07
C GLN A 180 -13.06 30.82 7.01
N PRO A 181 -13.02 31.38 8.23
CA PRO A 181 -12.01 31.02 9.21
C PRO A 181 -12.16 29.55 9.61
N VAL A 182 -11.05 28.81 9.58
CA VAL A 182 -10.95 27.45 10.12
C VAL A 182 -11.00 27.56 11.64
N ARG A 183 -11.94 26.86 12.28
CA ARG A 183 -12.12 26.86 13.74
C ARG A 183 -11.63 25.56 14.35
#